data_AF-A0A2D5TXD5-F1
#
_entry.id   AF-A0A2D5TXD5-F1
#
_cell.length_a   1.000
_cell.length_b   1.000
_cell.length_c   1.000
_cell.angle_alpha   90.00
_cell.angle_beta   90.00
_cell.angle_gamma   90.00
#
_symmetry.space_group_name_H-M   'P 1'
#
loop_
_entity.id
_entity.type
_entity.pdbx_description
1 polymer ?
#
loop_
_entity_poly.entity_id
_entity_poly.type
_entity_poly.pdbx_seq_one_letter_code
_entity_poly.pdbx_strand_id
1 'polypeptide(L)'
;MTETATTPDNPEWKFEEELKKHWPSAVEGDFEHSEKGVVHYWAGEQRGRIVVRFSYPQQPDEDQDKVFFIDAGTESWVLRHVSTFQNLNAELKLIKNQSFRILDDLEQRYRTIIEDFMKVREGWSHF
;
A
#
# COMPACT_ATOMS: atom_id res chain seq x y z
N MET A 1 6.72 -4.77 42.60
CA MET A 1 6.69 -3.53 41.82
C MET A 1 6.67 -3.98 40.37
N THR A 2 5.55 -3.83 39.69
CA THR A 2 5.39 -4.27 38.30
C THR A 2 5.76 -3.11 37.41
N GLU A 3 6.94 -3.19 36.78
CA GLU A 3 7.32 -2.31 35.67
C GLU A 3 6.40 -2.63 34.49
N THR A 4 5.38 -1.81 34.29
CA THR A 4 4.65 -1.77 33.03
C THR A 4 5.60 -1.15 32.01
N ALA A 5 6.14 -1.99 31.14
CA ALA A 5 6.85 -1.56 29.94
C ALA A 5 5.94 -0.61 29.16
N THR A 6 6.30 0.67 29.14
CA THR A 6 5.71 1.65 28.24
C THR A 6 6.20 1.29 26.84
N THR A 7 5.39 0.52 26.12
CA THR A 7 5.58 0.34 24.67
C THR A 7 5.72 1.74 24.07
N PRO A 8 6.79 2.05 23.31
CA PRO A 8 6.89 3.35 22.68
C PRO A 8 5.63 3.57 21.84
N ASP A 9 5.00 4.73 22.01
CA ASP A 9 3.88 5.20 21.20
C ASP A 9 4.42 5.41 19.78
N ASN A 10 4.63 4.30 19.04
CA ASN A 10 5.08 4.36 17.67
C ASN A 10 3.82 4.57 16.80
N PRO A 11 3.65 5.74 16.17
CA PRO A 11 2.45 6.05 15.39
C PRO A 11 2.24 5.08 14.22
N GLU A 12 3.33 4.48 13.72
CA GLU A 12 3.29 3.48 12.64
C GLU A 12 2.51 2.21 13.02
N TRP A 13 2.69 1.68 14.24
CA TRP A 13 1.97 0.49 14.72
C TRP A 13 0.46 0.76 14.75
N LYS A 14 0.05 1.94 15.25
CA LYS A 14 -1.37 2.29 15.32
C LYS A 14 -2.00 2.34 13.94
N PHE A 15 -1.28 2.89 12.96
CA PHE A 15 -1.78 2.96 11.58
C PHE A 15 -1.95 1.57 10.96
N GLU A 16 -1.00 0.65 11.13
CA GLU A 16 -1.14 -0.72 10.61
C GLU A 16 -2.30 -1.48 11.26
N GLU A 17 -2.47 -1.35 12.57
CA GLU A 17 -3.59 -1.96 13.29
C GLU A 17 -4.95 -1.36 12.86
N GLU A 18 -5.02 -0.05 12.63
CA GLU A 18 -6.21 0.60 12.08
C GLU A 18 -6.47 0.16 10.63
N LEU A 19 -5.43 0.05 9.82
CA LEU A 19 -5.52 -0.43 8.45
C LEU A 19 -6.11 -1.84 8.39
N LYS A 20 -5.64 -2.77 9.24
CA LYS A 20 -6.19 -4.13 9.32
C LYS A 20 -7.65 -4.15 9.74
N LYS A 21 -8.09 -3.24 10.62
CA LYS A 21 -9.51 -3.10 11.00
C LYS A 21 -10.37 -2.56 9.87
N HIS A 22 -9.86 -1.61 9.09
CA HIS A 22 -10.59 -0.95 8.01
C HIS A 22 -10.51 -1.69 6.67
N TRP A 23 -9.53 -2.57 6.48
CA TRP A 23 -9.35 -3.38 5.28
C TRP A 23 -9.09 -4.86 5.62
N PRO A 24 -10.05 -5.54 6.26
CA PRO A 24 -9.88 -6.91 6.76
C PRO A 24 -9.74 -7.97 5.65
N SER A 25 -10.09 -7.62 4.40
CA SER A 25 -9.91 -8.48 3.22
C SER A 25 -8.56 -8.29 2.52
N ALA A 26 -7.67 -7.45 3.05
CA ALA A 26 -6.34 -7.28 2.49
C ALA A 26 -5.50 -8.54 2.71
N VAL A 27 -4.92 -9.04 1.63
CA VAL A 27 -3.83 -10.02 1.63
C VAL A 27 -2.54 -9.27 1.92
N GLU A 28 -1.84 -9.70 2.96
CA GLU A 28 -0.50 -9.21 3.31
C GLU A 28 0.59 -10.15 2.82
N GLY A 29 1.75 -9.60 2.49
CA GLY A 29 2.91 -10.39 2.09
C GLY A 29 4.13 -9.52 1.81
N ASP A 30 5.21 -10.18 1.45
CA ASP A 30 6.50 -9.55 1.17
C ASP A 30 7.12 -10.08 -0.12
N PHE A 31 7.96 -9.25 -0.73
CA PHE A 31 8.85 -9.65 -1.81
C PHE A 31 10.15 -8.85 -1.79
N GLU A 32 11.21 -9.44 -2.34
CA GLU A 32 12.48 -8.73 -2.49
C GLU A 32 12.49 -7.87 -3.75
N HIS A 33 12.81 -6.58 -3.59
CA HIS A 33 13.05 -5.65 -4.68
C HIS A 33 14.53 -5.31 -4.75
N SER A 34 15.12 -5.44 -5.94
CA SER A 34 16.56 -5.28 -6.20
C SER A 34 17.16 -3.98 -5.65
N GLU A 35 16.42 -2.87 -5.73
CA GLU A 35 16.90 -1.55 -5.27
C GLU A 35 16.30 -1.07 -3.94
N LYS A 36 15.20 -1.68 -3.48
CA LYS A 36 14.41 -1.16 -2.35
C LYS A 36 14.45 -2.09 -1.14
N GLY A 37 15.10 -3.25 -1.27
CA GLY A 37 15.12 -4.29 -0.27
C GLY A 37 13.78 -5.00 -0.18
N VAL A 38 13.45 -5.48 1.02
CA VAL A 38 12.17 -6.14 1.27
C VAL A 38 11.04 -5.12 1.19
N VAL A 39 10.12 -5.33 0.25
CA VAL A 39 8.88 -4.56 0.11
C VAL A 39 7.76 -5.38 0.74
N HIS A 40 7.14 -4.83 1.76
CA HIS A 40 5.91 -5.37 2.33
C HIS A 40 4.71 -4.75 1.60
N TYR A 41 3.67 -5.54 1.36
CA TYR A 41 2.45 -5.07 0.72
C TYR A 41 1.20 -5.50 1.48
N TRP A 42 0.16 -4.67 1.34
CA TRP A 42 -1.22 -5.02 1.66
C TRP A 42 -2.05 -4.79 0.41
N ALA A 43 -2.69 -5.83 -0.08
CA ALA A 43 -3.41 -5.76 -1.34
C ALA A 43 -4.77 -6.45 -1.26
N GLY A 44 -5.71 -5.96 -2.04
CA GLY A 44 -7.06 -6.50 -2.13
C GLY A 44 -7.74 -6.01 -3.39
N GLU A 45 -9.00 -6.36 -3.55
CA GLU A 45 -9.77 -5.99 -4.72
C GLU A 45 -10.95 -5.08 -4.36
N GLN A 46 -11.10 -3.99 -5.09
CA GLN A 46 -12.22 -3.06 -4.93
C GLN A 46 -12.83 -2.74 -6.29
N ARG A 47 -14.09 -3.17 -6.50
CA ARG A 47 -14.84 -2.97 -7.75
C ARG A 47 -14.07 -3.43 -9.01
N GLY A 48 -13.41 -4.59 -8.90
CA GLY A 48 -12.62 -5.18 -9.99
C GLY A 48 -11.26 -4.52 -10.23
N ARG A 49 -10.79 -3.67 -9.31
CA ARG A 49 -9.45 -3.07 -9.35
C ARG A 49 -8.58 -3.63 -8.25
N ILE A 50 -7.30 -3.75 -8.55
CA ILE A 50 -6.28 -4.04 -7.56
C ILE A 50 -6.09 -2.77 -6.74
N VAL A 51 -6.20 -2.91 -5.43
CA VAL A 51 -5.86 -1.88 -4.47
C VAL A 51 -4.66 -2.40 -3.70
N VAL A 52 -3.57 -1.65 -3.66
CA VAL A 52 -2.34 -2.08 -2.99
C VAL A 52 -1.66 -0.92 -2.28
N ARG A 53 -1.12 -1.19 -1.10
CA ARG A 53 -0.20 -0.32 -0.36
C ARG A 53 1.15 -1.03 -0.28
N PHE A 54 2.22 -0.26 -0.40
CA PHE A 54 3.60 -0.74 -0.23
C PHE A 54 4.26 -0.05 0.98
N SER A 55 5.11 -0.80 1.67
CA SER A 55 6.02 -0.30 2.70
C SER A 55 7.42 -0.88 2.49
N TYR A 56 8.45 -0.04 2.58
CA TYR A 56 9.86 -0.47 2.47
C TYR A 56 10.80 0.48 3.24
N PRO A 57 12.00 0.03 3.67
CA PRO A 57 12.84 0.73 4.65
C PRO A 57 13.28 2.17 4.32
N GLN A 58 13.20 2.59 3.05
CA GLN A 58 13.60 3.93 2.59
C GLN A 58 12.48 4.60 1.79
N GLN A 59 11.23 4.27 2.10
CA GLN A 59 10.08 4.89 1.47
C GLN A 59 9.98 6.37 1.88
N PRO A 60 9.80 7.30 0.94
CA PRO A 60 9.57 8.71 1.26
C PRO A 60 8.37 8.87 2.20
N ASP A 61 8.47 9.73 3.21
CA ASP A 61 7.39 9.95 4.20
C ASP A 61 6.07 10.34 3.51
N GLU A 62 6.14 11.13 2.44
CA GLU A 62 4.97 11.52 1.64
C GLU A 62 4.25 10.35 0.95
N ASP A 63 4.92 9.21 0.81
CA ASP A 63 4.44 8.01 0.14
C ASP A 63 3.95 6.92 1.11
N GLN A 64 4.24 7.00 2.41
CA GLN A 64 3.96 5.93 3.39
C GLN A 64 2.46 5.62 3.56
N ASP A 65 1.62 6.64 3.38
CA ASP A 65 0.16 6.54 3.51
C ASP A 65 -0.55 6.32 2.16
N LYS A 66 0.21 6.17 1.07
CA LYS A 66 -0.34 6.06 -0.28
C LYS A 66 -0.89 4.66 -0.56
N VAL A 67 -2.01 4.65 -1.26
CA VAL A 67 -2.71 3.45 -1.72
C VAL A 67 -2.93 3.56 -3.21
N PHE A 68 -2.43 2.59 -3.95
CA PHE A 68 -2.41 2.55 -5.40
C PHE A 68 -3.61 1.76 -5.90
N PHE A 69 -4.36 2.35 -6.84
CA PHE A 69 -5.46 1.70 -7.53
C PHE A 69 -5.03 1.36 -8.95
N ILE A 70 -4.89 0.08 -9.21
CA ILE A 70 -4.28 -0.44 -10.42
C ILE A 70 -5.32 -1.28 -11.17
N ASP A 71 -5.51 -0.99 -12.45
CA ASP A 71 -6.24 -1.89 -13.34
C ASP A 71 -5.22 -2.88 -13.92
N ALA A 72 -5.44 -4.18 -13.69
CA ALA A 72 -4.73 -5.23 -14.41
C ALA A 72 -5.34 -5.35 -15.81
N GLY A 73 -4.66 -4.78 -16.80
CA GLY A 73 -5.02 -4.95 -18.21
C GLY A 73 -4.56 -6.31 -18.73
N THR A 74 -4.96 -6.62 -19.96
CA THR A 74 -4.60 -7.87 -20.66
C THR A 74 -3.12 -7.95 -21.04
N GLU A 75 -2.44 -6.82 -21.20
CA GLU A 75 -1.04 -6.76 -21.65
C GLU A 75 -0.12 -6.04 -20.65
N SER A 76 -0.67 -5.16 -19.80
CA SER A 76 0.07 -4.40 -18.81
C SER A 76 -0.88 -3.88 -17.73
N TRP A 77 -0.31 -3.37 -16.64
CA TRP A 77 -1.05 -2.67 -15.60
C TRP A 77 -1.16 -1.17 -15.88
N VAL A 78 -2.18 -0.53 -15.32
CA VAL A 78 -2.38 0.93 -15.41
C VAL A 78 -2.66 1.50 -14.02
N LEU A 79 -1.86 2.47 -13.57
CA LEU A 79 -2.14 3.21 -12.34
C LEU A 79 -3.29 4.20 -12.59
N ARG A 80 -4.47 3.94 -12.01
CA ARG A 80 -5.68 4.72 -12.27
C ARG A 80 -5.81 5.94 -11.38
N HIS A 81 -5.46 5.77 -10.12
CA HIS A 81 -5.34 6.86 -9.16
C HIS A 81 -4.60 6.37 -7.93
N VAL A 82 -4.19 7.33 -7.11
CA VAL A 82 -3.63 7.08 -5.80
C VAL A 82 -4.53 7.74 -4.78
N SER A 83 -4.75 7.08 -3.65
CA SER A 83 -5.41 7.66 -2.50
C SER A 83 -4.45 7.70 -1.32
N THR A 84 -4.76 8.50 -0.32
CA THR A 84 -4.00 8.56 0.92
C THR A 84 -4.95 8.28 2.07
N PHE A 85 -4.54 7.43 3.00
CA PHE A 85 -5.27 7.31 4.26
C PHE A 85 -5.07 8.57 5.08
N GLN A 86 -6.17 9.17 5.52
CA GLN A 86 -6.14 10.30 6.44
C GLN A 86 -7.04 9.98 7.62
N ASN A 87 -6.54 10.24 8.82
CA ASN A 87 -7.34 10.19 10.03
C ASN A 87 -8.20 11.46 10.11
N LEU A 88 -9.48 11.33 9.78
CA LEU A 88 -10.45 12.43 9.77
C LEU A 88 -11.52 12.15 10.82
N ASN A 89 -11.57 12.98 11.86
CA ASN A 89 -12.52 12.86 12.97
C ASN A 89 -12.46 11.50 13.69
N ALA A 90 -11.26 10.99 13.96
CA ALA A 90 -11.04 9.67 14.57
C ALA A 90 -11.55 8.48 13.76
N GLU A 91 -11.73 8.67 12.43
CA GLU A 91 -11.97 7.59 11.48
C GLU A 91 -10.91 7.62 10.37
N LEU A 92 -10.35 6.46 10.05
CA LEU A 92 -9.43 6.31 8.92
C LEU A 92 -10.23 6.38 7.61
N LYS A 93 -9.98 7.42 6.80
CA LYS A 93 -10.66 7.64 5.52
C LYS A 93 -9.67 7.64 4.36
N LEU A 94 -10.10 7.05 3.25
CA LEU A 94 -9.32 7.00 2.02
C LEU A 94 -9.65 8.24 1.17
N ILE A 95 -8.69 9.16 1.05
CA ILE A 95 -8.87 10.41 0.30
C ILE A 95 -8.20 10.27 -1.06
N LYS A 96 -8.99 10.44 -2.12
CA LYS A 96 -8.52 10.30 -3.50
C LYS A 96 -7.64 11.49 -3.89
N ASN A 97 -6.41 11.22 -4.30
CA ASN A 97 -5.51 12.20 -4.88
C ASN A 97 -5.60 12.12 -6.42
N GLN A 98 -6.17 13.14 -7.07
CA GLN A 98 -6.41 13.16 -8.53
C GLN A 98 -5.50 14.14 -9.29
N SER A 99 -4.27 14.38 -8.83
CA SER A 99 -3.34 15.22 -9.60
C SER A 99 -2.60 14.37 -10.63
N PHE A 100 -2.79 14.66 -11.93
CA PHE A 100 -2.14 13.94 -13.03
C PHE A 100 -0.62 13.92 -12.91
N ARG A 101 0.01 15.06 -12.59
CA ARG A 101 1.48 15.12 -12.40
C ARG A 101 1.96 14.18 -11.30
N ILE A 102 1.22 14.12 -10.19
CA ILE A 102 1.55 13.23 -9.08
C ILE A 102 1.40 11.76 -9.51
N LEU A 103 0.44 11.45 -10.37
CA LEU A 103 0.28 10.09 -10.90
C LEU A 103 1.43 9.68 -11.81
N ASP A 104 1.88 10.55 -12.72
CA ASP A 104 3.03 10.27 -13.59
C ASP A 104 4.32 10.04 -12.76
N ASP A 105 4.58 10.93 -11.79
CA ASP A 105 5.76 10.82 -10.91
C ASP A 105 5.73 9.53 -10.07
N LEU A 106 4.56 9.19 -9.52
CA LEU A 106 4.38 7.97 -8.74
C LEU A 106 4.43 6.72 -9.61
N GLU A 107 3.84 6.76 -10.81
CA GLU A 107 3.92 5.65 -11.76
C GLU A 107 5.37 5.34 -12.11
N GLN A 108 6.19 6.36 -12.40
CA GLN A 108 7.61 6.17 -12.67
C GLN A 108 8.37 5.64 -11.45
N ARG A 109 8.14 6.23 -10.27
CA ARG A 109 8.84 5.86 -9.03
C ARG A 109 8.51 4.44 -8.55
N TYR A 110 7.26 4.02 -8.71
CA TYR A 110 6.76 2.73 -8.26
C TYR A 110 6.70 1.68 -9.37
N ARG A 111 7.13 2.02 -10.59
CA ARG A 111 6.97 1.13 -11.75
C ARG A 111 7.50 -0.27 -11.50
N THR A 112 8.75 -0.38 -11.07
CA THR A 112 9.43 -1.67 -10.86
C THR A 112 8.85 -2.43 -9.67
N ILE A 113 8.47 -1.72 -8.60
CA ILE A 113 7.79 -2.28 -7.43
C ILE A 113 6.44 -2.89 -7.85
N ILE A 114 5.66 -2.18 -8.67
CA ILE A 114 4.36 -2.66 -9.15
C ILE A 114 4.56 -3.83 -10.12
N GLU A 115 5.55 -3.78 -11.00
CA GLU A 115 5.88 -4.89 -11.90
C GLU A 115 6.24 -6.17 -11.13
N ASP A 116 7.07 -6.06 -10.08
CA ASP A 116 7.42 -7.20 -9.23
C ASP A 116 6.22 -7.70 -8.41
N PHE A 117 5.41 -6.78 -7.88
CA PHE A 117 4.16 -7.13 -7.22
C PHE A 117 3.20 -7.87 -8.15
N MET A 118 3.07 -7.46 -9.42
CA MET A 118 2.20 -8.16 -10.38
C MET A 118 2.65 -9.61 -10.60
N LYS A 119 3.96 -9.88 -10.67
CA LYS A 119 4.50 -11.25 -10.77
C LYS A 119 4.15 -12.08 -9.53
N VAL A 120 4.26 -11.48 -8.34
CA VAL A 120 3.85 -12.13 -7.07
C VAL A 120 2.35 -12.44 -7.10
N ARG A 121 1.53 -11.49 -7.58
CA ARG A 121 0.08 -11.63 -7.71
C ARG A 121 -0.33 -12.67 -8.75
N GLU A 122 0.40 -12.87 -9.85
CA GLU A 122 0.13 -13.97 -10.79
C GLU A 122 0.19 -15.34 -10.08
N GLY A 123 1.04 -15.46 -9.05
CA GLY A 123 1.11 -16.64 -8.18
C GLY A 123 -0.10 -16.82 -7.27
N TRP A 124 -0.96 -15.81 -7.12
CA TRP A 124 -2.25 -15.91 -6.41
C TRP A 124 -3.25 -16.61 -7.34
N SER A 125 -2.96 -17.86 -7.69
CA SER A 125 -3.84 -18.68 -8.52
C SER A 125 -5.24 -18.71 -7.92
N HIS A 126 -6.20 -18.19 -8.68
CA HIS A 126 -7.65 -18.40 -8.60
C HIS A 126 -8.22 -18.68 -7.20
N PHE A 127 -8.71 -17.62 -6.53
CA PHE A 127 -9.88 -17.79 -5.66
C PHE A 127 -11.15 -17.97 -6.51
#